data_AF-A0A0Q4GJY6-F1
#
_entry.id   AF-A0A0Q4GJY6-F1
#
_cell.length_a   1.000
_cell.length_b   1.000
_cell.length_c   1.000
_cell.angle_alpha   90.00
_cell.angle_beta   90.00
_cell.angle_gamma   90.00
#
_symmetry.space_group_name_H-M   'P 1'
#
loop_
_entity.id
_entity.type
_entity.pdbx_description
1 polymer ?
#
loop_
_entity_poly.entity_id
_entity_poly.type
_entity_poly.pdbx_seq_one_letter_code
_entity_poly.pdbx_strand_id
1 'polypeptide(L)'
;MLITSIIVNDSVNFFTKIFYSYDVWKDFVLPITLAGLAAYMVYWGFIKETQRDKKKELEAEEQRQRDKLYYFSNSVKSIHAISRDQNEANSVFAESQAKNPIEVQQITYLSLNELRRMTSDLPLEEFMLAYANYYGSDRKNAVREFNQIIIRIDMLYEAFKNTKLHYEMTQDLEQNAKSKLMQHFGLVHTLVAIISDSFRKSAPPLAYEIDQIARAFQSEQANPSVEFCYHHFFIPFNKFAVKYISTGLPEKALLQELAIQTRDAKAVFEQMIRENRRLSEDFKNKYNSVKPVIEDLEKHAKRLLDDFS
;
A
#
# COMPACT_ATOMS: atom_id res chain seq x y z
N MET A 1 4.08 29.33 108.23
CA MET A 1 4.07 28.72 106.88
C MET A 1 2.62 28.67 106.45
N LEU A 2 2.16 29.58 105.57
CA LEU A 2 0.87 29.55 104.83
C LEU A 2 0.65 30.94 104.18
N ILE A 3 1.43 31.24 103.15
CA ILE A 3 1.14 32.32 102.19
C ILE A 3 1.48 31.75 100.81
N THR A 4 0.65 30.83 100.32
CA THR A 4 0.84 30.22 98.98
C THR A 4 -0.45 29.66 98.37
N SER A 5 -1.63 30.12 98.77
CA SER A 5 -2.89 29.56 98.24
C SER A 5 -3.89 30.56 97.65
N ILE A 6 -3.60 31.87 97.65
CA ILE A 6 -4.60 32.87 97.22
C ILE A 6 -4.44 33.30 95.75
N ILE A 7 -3.27 33.13 95.12
CA ILE A 7 -3.02 33.70 93.77
C ILE A 7 -3.39 32.75 92.62
N VAL A 8 -3.60 31.45 92.87
CA VAL A 8 -3.94 30.48 91.81
C VAL A 8 -5.45 30.42 91.51
N ASN A 9 -6.30 30.94 92.40
CA ASN A 9 -7.75 30.77 92.27
C ASN A 9 -8.44 31.90 91.47
N ASP A 10 -7.83 33.08 91.35
CA ASP A 10 -8.41 34.22 90.62
C ASP A 10 -8.10 34.22 89.12
N SER A 11 -6.97 33.65 88.70
CA SER A 11 -6.66 33.47 87.27
C SER A 11 -7.58 32.43 86.63
N VAL A 12 -7.89 31.33 87.32
CA VAL A 12 -8.84 30.30 86.86
C VAL A 12 -10.27 30.84 86.82
N ASN A 13 -10.66 31.71 87.75
CA ASN A 13 -11.98 32.37 87.77
C ASN A 13 -12.14 33.49 86.72
N PHE A 14 -11.05 34.16 86.33
CA PHE A 14 -11.07 35.20 85.30
C PHE A 14 -11.23 34.60 83.90
N PHE A 15 -10.47 33.56 83.58
CA PHE A 15 -10.62 32.85 82.31
C PHE A 15 -12.01 32.20 82.21
N THR A 16 -12.51 31.57 83.27
CA THR A 16 -13.88 31.00 83.25
C THR A 16 -14.95 32.08 83.09
N LYS A 17 -14.87 33.25 83.76
CA LYS A 17 -15.86 34.33 83.56
C LYS A 17 -15.82 34.97 82.16
N ILE A 18 -14.65 35.10 81.54
CA ILE A 18 -14.51 35.59 80.16
C ILE A 18 -15.15 34.61 79.19
N PHE A 19 -14.88 33.31 79.34
CA PHE A 19 -15.46 32.26 78.50
C PHE A 19 -16.98 32.06 78.70
N TYR A 20 -17.55 32.49 79.84
CA TYR A 20 -18.99 32.44 80.10
C TYR A 20 -19.74 33.76 79.85
N SER A 21 -19.06 34.82 79.43
CA SER A 21 -19.74 36.05 79.01
C SER A 21 -20.38 35.84 77.64
N TYR A 22 -21.68 36.14 77.54
CA TYR A 22 -22.45 36.01 76.31
C TYR A 22 -21.78 36.76 75.14
N ASP A 23 -21.16 37.91 75.42
CA ASP A 23 -20.49 38.74 74.42
C ASP A 23 -19.25 38.07 73.82
N VAL A 24 -18.42 37.37 74.60
CA VAL A 24 -17.26 36.61 74.06
C VAL A 24 -17.72 35.41 73.22
N TRP A 25 -18.80 34.75 73.64
CA TRP A 25 -19.37 33.63 72.88
C TRP A 25 -19.95 34.10 71.54
N LYS A 26 -20.68 35.22 71.54
CA LYS A 26 -21.31 35.81 70.37
C LYS A 26 -20.30 36.43 69.41
N ASP A 27 -19.31 37.15 69.91
CA ASP A 27 -18.44 37.98 69.08
C ASP A 27 -17.16 37.26 68.61
N PHE A 28 -16.74 36.19 69.31
CA PHE A 28 -15.52 35.44 68.96
C PHE A 28 -15.77 33.96 68.69
N VAL A 29 -16.43 33.23 69.61
CA VAL A 29 -16.58 31.77 69.47
C VAL A 29 -17.50 31.41 68.30
N LEU A 30 -18.65 32.08 68.19
CA LEU A 30 -19.64 31.79 67.16
C LEU A 30 -19.14 32.14 65.74
N PRO A 31 -18.48 33.30 65.49
CA PRO A 31 -17.94 33.60 64.17
C PRO A 31 -16.76 32.71 63.79
N ILE A 32 -15.87 32.36 64.73
CA ILE A 32 -14.74 31.46 64.45
C ILE A 32 -15.24 30.04 64.13
N THR A 33 -16.24 29.53 64.84
CA THR A 33 -16.82 28.21 64.58
C THR A 33 -17.61 28.19 63.26
N LEU A 34 -18.36 29.25 62.94
CA LEU A 34 -19.01 29.43 61.63
C LEU A 34 -17.99 29.52 60.49
N ALA A 35 -16.90 30.27 60.67
CA ALA A 35 -15.82 30.36 59.70
C ALA A 35 -15.10 29.01 59.52
N GLY A 36 -14.86 28.28 60.61
CA GLY A 36 -14.29 26.93 60.57
C GLY A 36 -15.20 25.92 59.85
N LEU A 37 -16.52 25.97 60.11
CA LEU A 37 -17.52 25.15 59.41
C LEU A 37 -17.61 25.53 57.93
N ALA A 38 -17.62 26.81 57.60
CA ALA A 38 -17.63 27.28 56.22
C ALA A 38 -16.36 26.83 55.47
N ALA A 39 -15.18 26.97 56.08
CA ALA A 39 -13.91 26.50 55.53
C ALA A 39 -13.89 24.99 55.32
N TYR A 40 -14.42 24.22 56.28
CA TYR A 40 -14.56 22.76 56.16
C TYR A 40 -15.51 22.38 55.02
N MET A 41 -16.67 23.05 54.88
CA MET A 41 -17.61 22.78 53.79
C MET A 41 -17.02 23.12 52.42
N VAL A 42 -16.26 24.22 52.31
CA VAL A 42 -15.54 24.57 51.07
C VAL A 42 -14.46 23.55 50.74
N TYR A 43 -13.66 23.14 51.72
CA TYR A 43 -12.64 22.09 51.54
C TYR A 43 -13.26 20.76 51.10
N TRP A 44 -14.35 20.35 51.74
CA TRP A 44 -15.08 19.13 51.38
C TRP A 44 -15.69 19.20 49.98
N GLY A 45 -16.29 20.34 49.60
CA GLY A 45 -16.77 20.60 48.25
C GLY A 45 -15.65 20.51 47.21
N PHE A 46 -14.52 21.15 47.48
CA PHE A 46 -13.33 21.12 46.61
C PHE A 46 -12.78 19.71 46.42
N ILE A 47 -12.65 18.91 47.49
CA ILE A 47 -12.21 17.51 47.38
C ILE A 47 -13.17 16.69 46.55
N LYS A 48 -14.47 16.81 46.80
CA LYS A 48 -15.48 16.04 46.09
C LYS A 48 -15.53 16.40 44.61
N GLU A 49 -15.38 17.68 44.28
CA GLU A 49 -15.29 18.17 42.91
C GLU A 49 -14.01 17.68 42.22
N THR A 50 -12.85 17.79 42.89
CA THR A 50 -11.56 17.27 42.39
C THR A 50 -11.62 15.76 42.12
N GLN A 51 -12.25 14.98 43.01
CA GLN A 51 -12.45 13.54 42.80
C GLN A 51 -13.39 13.25 41.62
N ARG A 52 -14.47 14.03 41.46
CA ARG A 52 -15.39 13.89 40.34
C ARG A 52 -14.71 14.23 39.02
N ASP A 53 -13.92 15.28 38.98
CA ASP A 53 -13.22 15.73 37.79
C ASP A 53 -12.13 14.72 37.38
N LYS A 54 -11.36 14.20 38.34
CA LYS A 54 -10.44 13.07 38.10
C LYS A 54 -11.14 11.85 37.52
N LYS A 55 -12.32 11.51 38.05
CA LYS A 55 -13.10 10.37 37.53
C LYS A 55 -13.56 10.61 36.09
N LYS A 56 -14.06 11.81 35.79
CA LYS A 56 -14.46 12.20 34.42
C LYS A 56 -13.29 12.21 33.45
N GLU A 57 -12.12 12.67 33.89
CA GLU A 57 -10.89 12.69 33.08
C GLU A 57 -10.43 11.27 32.75
N LEU A 58 -10.47 10.35 33.73
CA LEU A 58 -10.19 8.93 33.51
C LEU A 58 -11.19 8.29 32.54
N GLU A 59 -12.49 8.53 32.73
CA GLU A 59 -13.53 8.02 31.83
C GLU A 59 -13.35 8.56 30.39
N ALA A 60 -13.02 9.83 30.24
CA ALA A 60 -12.77 10.46 28.94
C ALA A 60 -11.51 9.90 28.25
N GLU A 61 -10.46 9.62 29.02
CA GLU A 61 -9.22 9.02 28.51
C GLU A 61 -9.43 7.55 28.11
N GLU A 62 -10.16 6.76 28.90
CA GLU A 62 -10.54 5.40 28.54
C GLU A 62 -11.39 5.36 27.26
N GLN A 63 -12.35 6.27 27.13
CA GLN A 63 -13.15 6.38 25.92
C GLN A 63 -12.29 6.75 24.71
N ARG A 64 -11.39 7.72 24.84
CA ARG A 64 -10.46 8.12 23.78
C ARG A 64 -9.56 6.94 23.36
N GLN A 65 -9.10 6.13 24.31
CA GLN A 65 -8.31 4.92 24.02
C GLN A 65 -9.15 3.90 23.25
N ARG A 66 -10.40 3.65 23.66
CA ARG A 66 -11.32 2.77 22.92
C ARG A 66 -11.60 3.28 21.51
N ASP A 67 -11.83 4.57 21.32
CA ASP A 67 -12.11 5.16 20.00
C ASP A 67 -10.91 4.98 19.05
N LYS A 68 -9.67 5.16 19.56
CA LYS A 68 -8.44 4.85 18.81
C LYS A 68 -8.39 3.37 18.42
N LEU A 69 -8.71 2.46 19.33
CA LEU A 69 -8.70 1.02 19.06
C LEU A 69 -9.79 0.59 18.08
N TYR A 70 -10.99 1.19 18.13
CA TYR A 70 -12.03 0.99 17.13
C TYR A 70 -11.58 1.44 15.74
N TYR A 71 -11.00 2.64 15.65
CA TYR A 71 -10.45 3.13 14.38
C TYR A 71 -9.36 2.20 13.84
N PHE A 72 -8.45 1.76 14.71
CA PHE A 72 -7.37 0.85 14.35
C PHE A 72 -7.90 -0.51 13.88
N SER A 73 -8.85 -1.11 14.61
CA SER A 73 -9.52 -2.35 14.25
C SER A 73 -10.17 -2.26 12.87
N ASN A 74 -10.96 -1.21 12.62
CA ASN A 74 -11.60 -0.97 11.33
C ASN A 74 -10.60 -0.81 10.19
N SER A 75 -9.51 -0.08 10.43
CA SER A 75 -8.44 0.10 9.45
C SER A 75 -7.75 -1.22 9.13
N VAL A 76 -7.40 -2.02 10.14
CA VAL A 76 -6.78 -3.34 9.98
C VAL A 76 -7.71 -4.30 9.23
N LYS A 77 -9.01 -4.32 9.56
CA LYS A 77 -10.03 -5.12 8.86
C LYS A 77 -10.16 -4.73 7.39
N SER A 78 -10.17 -3.43 7.10
CA SER A 78 -10.19 -2.91 5.72
C SER A 78 -8.93 -3.31 4.96
N ILE A 79 -7.75 -3.13 5.56
CA ILE A 79 -6.47 -3.50 4.95
C ILE A 79 -6.41 -4.99 4.68
N HIS A 80 -6.86 -5.84 5.61
CA HIS A 80 -6.90 -7.28 5.40
C HIS A 80 -7.77 -7.65 4.19
N ALA A 81 -8.98 -7.08 4.08
CA ALA A 81 -9.87 -7.31 2.94
C ALA A 81 -9.26 -6.83 1.62
N ILE A 82 -8.77 -5.59 1.57
CA ILE A 82 -8.12 -5.01 0.37
C ILE A 82 -6.91 -5.85 -0.04
N SER A 83 -6.10 -6.28 0.92
CA SER A 83 -4.89 -7.06 0.64
C SER A 83 -5.22 -8.43 0.06
N ARG A 84 -6.25 -9.10 0.60
CA ARG A 84 -6.72 -10.39 0.08
C ARG A 84 -7.23 -10.25 -1.36
N ASP A 85 -8.08 -9.26 -1.60
CA ASP A 85 -8.69 -9.04 -2.91
C ASP A 85 -7.65 -8.61 -3.95
N GLN A 86 -6.68 -7.75 -3.57
CA GLN A 86 -5.57 -7.37 -4.44
C GLN A 86 -4.64 -8.56 -4.72
N ASN A 87 -4.41 -9.43 -3.73
CA ASN A 87 -3.58 -10.62 -3.94
C ASN A 87 -4.25 -11.61 -4.90
N GLU A 88 -5.57 -11.80 -4.78
CA GLU A 88 -6.34 -12.61 -5.73
C GLU A 88 -6.29 -12.01 -7.14
N ALA A 89 -6.45 -10.69 -7.27
CA ALA A 89 -6.31 -9.99 -8.55
C ALA A 89 -4.92 -10.22 -9.18
N ASN A 90 -3.85 -10.25 -8.38
CA ASN A 90 -2.51 -10.59 -8.87
C ASN A 90 -2.41 -12.04 -9.39
N SER A 91 -3.07 -13.00 -8.74
CA SER A 91 -3.12 -14.39 -9.19
C SER A 91 -3.87 -14.53 -10.52
N VAL A 92 -5.06 -13.94 -10.61
CA VAL A 92 -5.87 -13.94 -11.83
C VAL A 92 -5.13 -13.27 -12.99
N PHE A 93 -4.46 -12.14 -12.71
CA PHE A 93 -3.61 -11.48 -13.69
C PHE A 93 -2.49 -12.40 -14.18
N ALA A 94 -1.74 -13.04 -13.28
CA ALA A 94 -0.66 -13.96 -13.65
C ALA A 94 -1.17 -15.09 -14.56
N GLU A 95 -2.29 -15.71 -14.23
CA GLU A 95 -2.89 -16.75 -15.06
C GLU A 95 -3.32 -16.25 -16.44
N SER A 96 -3.90 -15.05 -16.52
CA SER A 96 -4.30 -14.44 -17.78
C SER A 96 -3.10 -14.10 -18.67
N GLN A 97 -2.04 -13.54 -18.07
CA GLN A 97 -0.81 -13.15 -18.75
C GLN A 97 -0.02 -14.37 -19.25
N ALA A 98 -0.04 -15.48 -18.51
CA ALA A 98 0.55 -16.74 -18.95
C ALA A 98 -0.14 -17.30 -20.21
N LYS A 99 -1.47 -17.17 -20.29
CA LYS A 99 -2.27 -17.66 -21.42
C LYS A 99 -2.09 -16.80 -22.67
N ASN A 100 -1.94 -15.49 -22.51
CA ASN A 100 -1.75 -14.57 -23.62
C ASN A 100 -0.54 -13.64 -23.39
N PRO A 101 0.68 -14.09 -23.76
CA PRO A 101 1.91 -13.32 -23.57
C PRO A 101 2.17 -12.29 -24.67
N ILE A 102 1.30 -12.16 -25.67
CA ILE A 102 1.51 -11.26 -26.80
C ILE A 102 1.33 -9.80 -26.35
N GLU A 103 0.41 -9.57 -25.41
CA GLU A 103 0.13 -8.24 -24.87
C GLU A 103 0.08 -8.27 -23.35
N VAL A 104 0.47 -7.17 -22.72
CA VAL A 104 0.29 -7.03 -21.27
C VAL A 104 -1.20 -6.88 -20.97
N GLN A 105 -1.73 -7.80 -20.18
CA GLN A 105 -3.13 -7.79 -19.78
C GLN A 105 -3.43 -6.63 -18.82
N GLN A 106 -4.69 -6.26 -18.71
CA GLN A 106 -5.10 -5.26 -17.72
C GLN A 106 -5.23 -5.89 -16.35
N ILE A 107 -4.79 -5.16 -15.32
CA ILE A 107 -5.00 -5.52 -13.92
C ILE A 107 -5.77 -4.41 -13.21
N THR A 108 -6.67 -4.80 -12.31
CA THR A 108 -7.35 -3.86 -11.42
C THR A 108 -6.50 -3.65 -10.17
N TYR A 109 -6.13 -2.40 -9.89
CA TYR A 109 -5.47 -2.02 -8.64
C TYR A 109 -6.47 -1.39 -7.67
N LEU A 110 -6.56 -1.96 -6.47
CA LEU A 110 -7.27 -1.35 -5.36
C LEU A 110 -6.45 -0.21 -4.75
N SER A 111 -7.14 0.73 -4.12
CA SER A 111 -6.49 1.87 -3.47
C SER A 111 -5.64 1.41 -2.28
N LEU A 112 -4.38 1.86 -2.24
CA LEU A 112 -3.45 1.61 -1.13
C LEU A 112 -3.54 2.69 -0.03
N ASN A 113 -4.55 3.56 -0.07
CA ASN A 113 -4.65 4.71 0.84
C ASN A 113 -4.68 4.31 2.32
N GLU A 114 -5.43 3.27 2.69
CA GLU A 114 -5.48 2.80 4.08
C GLU A 114 -4.14 2.20 4.53
N LEU A 115 -3.48 1.42 3.66
CA LEU A 115 -2.14 0.91 3.94
C LEU A 115 -1.14 2.06 4.14
N ARG A 116 -1.15 3.06 3.24
CA ARG A 116 -0.29 4.25 3.35
C ARG A 116 -0.56 5.04 4.62
N ARG A 117 -1.85 5.27 4.95
CA ARG A 117 -2.24 6.02 6.14
C ARG A 117 -1.71 5.33 7.39
N MET A 118 -1.85 4.02 7.47
CA MET A 118 -1.39 3.22 8.61
C MET A 118 0.14 3.19 8.75
N THR A 119 0.91 3.28 7.66
CA THR A 119 2.38 3.25 7.70
C THR A 119 3.02 4.62 7.85
N SER A 120 2.37 5.68 7.33
CA SER A 120 3.00 7.00 7.15
C SER A 120 2.31 8.13 7.90
N ASP A 121 0.98 8.07 8.08
CA ASP A 121 0.18 9.20 8.54
C ASP A 121 -0.32 9.02 9.99
N LEU A 122 -0.41 7.78 10.47
CA LEU A 122 -0.93 7.47 11.81
C LEU A 122 0.12 7.72 12.90
N PRO A 123 -0.22 8.38 14.03
CA PRO A 123 0.69 8.51 15.16
C PRO A 123 0.83 7.17 15.91
N LEU A 124 1.66 6.27 15.38
CA LEU A 124 1.79 4.87 15.83
C LEU A 124 2.08 4.73 17.33
N GLU A 125 2.85 5.64 17.91
CA GLU A 125 3.17 5.63 19.34
C GLU A 125 1.90 5.79 20.20
N GLU A 126 1.00 6.69 19.82
CA GLU A 126 -0.24 6.91 20.56
C GLU A 126 -1.19 5.71 20.47
N PHE A 127 -1.23 5.05 19.31
CA PHE A 127 -2.04 3.85 19.11
C PHE A 127 -1.43 2.65 19.83
N MET A 128 -0.11 2.52 19.83
CA MET A 128 0.60 1.49 20.60
C MET A 128 0.33 1.66 22.11
N LEU A 129 0.38 2.89 22.62
CA LEU A 129 0.08 3.18 24.02
C LEU A 129 -1.37 2.83 24.36
N ALA A 130 -2.34 3.22 23.51
CA ALA A 130 -3.74 2.85 23.70
C ALA A 130 -3.92 1.31 23.72
N TYR A 131 -3.27 0.59 22.79
CA TYR A 131 -3.31 -0.87 22.72
C TYR A 131 -2.70 -1.54 23.95
N ALA A 132 -1.52 -1.06 24.36
CA ALA A 132 -0.80 -1.57 25.52
C ALA A 132 -1.52 -1.30 26.84
N ASN A 133 -2.21 -0.17 26.97
CA ASN A 133 -2.99 0.20 28.15
C ASN A 133 -4.27 -0.64 28.24
N TYR A 134 -4.99 -0.82 27.13
CA TYR A 134 -6.21 -1.64 27.09
C TYR A 134 -5.94 -3.10 27.46
N TYR A 135 -4.85 -3.67 26.94
CA TYR A 135 -4.39 -5.03 27.28
C TYR A 135 -3.37 -5.05 28.43
N GLY A 136 -3.50 -4.14 29.41
CA GLY A 136 -2.48 -3.87 30.43
C GLY A 136 -2.03 -5.09 31.25
N SER A 137 -2.88 -6.12 31.41
CA SER A 137 -2.54 -7.38 32.07
C SER A 137 -1.45 -8.19 31.35
N ASP A 138 -1.28 -7.98 30.04
CA ASP A 138 -0.27 -8.62 29.20
C ASP A 138 0.42 -7.60 28.26
N ARG A 139 0.90 -6.51 28.87
CA ARG A 139 1.48 -5.37 28.16
C ARG A 139 2.61 -5.75 27.20
N LYS A 140 3.47 -6.71 27.59
CA LYS A 140 4.62 -7.13 26.76
C LYS A 140 4.15 -7.82 25.48
N ASN A 141 3.18 -8.73 25.56
CA ASN A 141 2.64 -9.36 24.35
C ASN A 141 1.80 -8.37 23.55
N ALA A 142 1.06 -7.46 24.18
CA ALA A 142 0.30 -6.43 23.48
C ALA A 142 1.18 -5.54 22.59
N VAL A 143 2.32 -5.07 23.12
CA VAL A 143 3.29 -4.30 22.31
C VAL A 143 3.86 -5.14 21.17
N ARG A 144 4.18 -6.42 21.44
CA ARG A 144 4.70 -7.32 20.40
C ARG A 144 3.68 -7.54 19.28
N GLU A 145 2.42 -7.79 19.61
CA GLU A 145 1.32 -7.96 18.66
C GLU A 145 1.13 -6.71 17.82
N PHE A 146 1.04 -5.54 18.45
CA PHE A 146 0.90 -4.27 17.75
C PHE A 146 2.01 -4.09 16.71
N ASN A 147 3.26 -4.30 17.12
CA ASN A 147 4.40 -4.20 16.19
C ASN A 147 4.31 -5.21 15.05
N GLN A 148 3.86 -6.45 15.30
CA GLN A 148 3.67 -7.42 14.23
C GLN A 148 2.58 -6.99 13.25
N ILE A 149 1.45 -6.45 13.73
CA ILE A 149 0.39 -5.90 12.87
C ILE A 149 0.96 -4.82 11.96
N ILE A 150 1.66 -3.83 12.52
CA ILE A 150 2.23 -2.72 11.75
C ILE A 150 3.28 -3.19 10.75
N ILE A 151 4.20 -4.09 11.17
CA ILE A 151 5.21 -4.66 10.26
C ILE A 151 4.54 -5.37 9.08
N ARG A 152 3.48 -6.15 9.31
CA ARG A 152 2.78 -6.83 8.22
C ARG A 152 2.07 -5.84 7.29
N ILE A 153 1.45 -4.79 7.82
CA ILE A 153 0.85 -3.72 7.01
C ILE A 153 1.91 -3.02 6.15
N ASP A 154 3.08 -2.72 6.71
CA ASP A 154 4.19 -2.09 5.98
C ASP A 154 4.72 -2.99 4.85
N MET A 155 4.93 -4.28 5.16
CA MET A 155 5.32 -5.27 4.15
C MET A 155 4.30 -5.35 3.01
N LEU A 156 2.99 -5.33 3.32
CA LEU A 156 1.93 -5.34 2.32
C LEU A 156 1.93 -4.06 1.47
N TYR A 157 2.10 -2.91 2.11
CA TYR A 157 2.14 -1.62 1.42
C TYR A 157 3.27 -1.57 0.40
N GLU A 158 4.50 -1.85 0.83
CA GLU A 158 5.66 -1.87 -0.05
C GLU A 158 5.56 -2.99 -1.09
N ALA A 159 4.96 -4.13 -0.74
CA ALA A 159 4.73 -5.20 -1.68
C ALA A 159 3.83 -4.74 -2.85
N PHE A 160 2.65 -4.19 -2.57
CA PHE A 160 1.70 -3.79 -3.61
C PHE A 160 2.15 -2.55 -4.39
N LYS A 161 2.80 -1.60 -3.73
CA LYS A 161 3.40 -0.42 -4.38
C LYS A 161 4.44 -0.83 -5.43
N ASN A 162 5.36 -1.73 -5.06
CA ASN A 162 6.39 -2.21 -5.99
C ASN A 162 5.79 -3.05 -7.13
N THR A 163 4.77 -3.86 -6.86
CA THR A 163 4.05 -4.61 -7.90
C THR A 163 3.44 -3.68 -8.94
N LYS A 164 2.80 -2.58 -8.50
CA LYS A 164 2.22 -1.58 -9.40
C LYS A 164 3.27 -0.91 -10.28
N LEU A 165 4.38 -0.48 -9.67
CA LEU A 165 5.47 0.16 -10.40
C LEU A 165 6.10 -0.78 -11.44
N HIS A 166 6.31 -2.06 -11.10
CA HIS A 166 6.83 -3.06 -12.03
C HIS A 166 5.91 -3.31 -13.23
N TYR A 167 4.59 -3.32 -12.99
CA TYR A 167 3.59 -3.43 -14.05
C TYR A 167 3.65 -2.23 -15.00
N GLU A 168 3.61 -1.00 -14.47
CA GLU A 168 3.69 0.23 -15.26
C GLU A 168 4.97 0.28 -16.11
N MET A 169 6.12 -0.07 -15.52
CA MET A 169 7.38 -0.18 -16.26
C MET A 169 7.32 -1.21 -17.40
N THR A 170 6.65 -2.34 -17.19
CA THR A 170 6.55 -3.39 -18.22
C THR A 170 5.62 -2.96 -19.36
N GLN A 171 4.53 -2.24 -19.05
CA GLN A 171 3.68 -1.63 -20.08
C GLN A 171 4.45 -0.64 -20.94
N ASP A 172 5.28 0.21 -20.34
CA ASP A 172 6.12 1.15 -21.07
C ASP A 172 7.14 0.42 -21.96
N LEU A 173 7.74 -0.67 -21.47
CA LEU A 173 8.65 -1.50 -22.27
C LEU A 173 7.93 -2.17 -23.45
N GLU A 174 6.70 -2.66 -23.25
CA GLU A 174 5.88 -3.22 -24.33
C GLU A 174 5.57 -2.15 -25.39
N GLN A 175 5.11 -0.97 -24.99
CA GLN A 175 4.85 0.13 -25.92
C GLN A 175 6.09 0.51 -26.74
N ASN A 176 7.26 0.57 -26.08
CA ASN A 176 8.54 0.82 -26.74
C ASN A 176 8.90 -0.29 -27.73
N ALA A 177 8.67 -1.57 -27.38
CA ALA A 177 8.90 -2.69 -28.28
C ALA A 177 7.95 -2.67 -29.50
N LYS A 178 6.67 -2.37 -29.29
CA LYS A 178 5.67 -2.17 -30.35
C LYS A 178 6.09 -1.06 -31.31
N SER A 179 6.55 0.08 -30.77
CA SER A 179 7.07 1.19 -31.59
C SER A 179 8.28 0.77 -32.44
N LYS A 180 9.25 0.08 -31.85
CA LYS A 180 10.42 -0.47 -32.60
C LYS A 180 10.01 -1.45 -33.69
N LEU A 181 9.03 -2.32 -33.43
CA LEU A 181 8.48 -3.23 -34.45
C LEU A 181 7.84 -2.47 -35.61
N MET A 182 7.10 -1.39 -35.34
CA MET A 182 6.53 -0.54 -36.40
C MET A 182 7.61 0.19 -37.21
N GLN A 183 8.71 0.59 -36.58
CA GLN A 183 9.87 1.15 -37.29
C GLN A 183 10.48 0.12 -38.25
N HIS A 184 10.75 -1.10 -37.78
CA HIS A 184 11.23 -2.17 -38.66
C HIS A 184 10.23 -2.51 -39.76
N PHE A 185 8.92 -2.47 -39.48
CA PHE A 185 7.88 -2.68 -40.49
C PHE A 185 8.01 -1.66 -41.62
N GLY A 186 8.13 -0.38 -41.31
CA GLY A 186 8.32 0.69 -42.32
C GLY A 186 9.60 0.51 -43.15
N LEU A 187 10.71 0.13 -42.52
CA LEU A 187 11.98 -0.14 -43.20
C LEU A 187 11.87 -1.34 -44.14
N VAL A 188 11.33 -2.46 -43.65
CA VAL A 188 11.13 -3.68 -44.45
C VAL A 188 10.18 -3.42 -45.60
N HIS A 189 9.08 -2.71 -45.39
CA HIS A 189 8.14 -2.34 -46.44
C HIS A 189 8.82 -1.53 -47.55
N THR A 190 9.66 -0.56 -47.18
CA THR A 190 10.42 0.26 -48.15
C THR A 190 11.44 -0.59 -48.92
N LEU A 191 12.19 -1.45 -48.23
CA LEU A 191 13.17 -2.35 -48.85
C LEU A 191 12.49 -3.33 -49.82
N VAL A 192 11.35 -3.90 -49.44
CA VAL A 192 10.57 -4.82 -50.29
C VAL A 192 10.15 -4.13 -51.59
N ALA A 193 9.68 -2.87 -51.53
CA ALA A 193 9.31 -2.12 -52.73
C ALA A 193 10.51 -1.87 -53.66
N ILE A 194 11.66 -1.49 -53.11
CA ILE A 194 12.90 -1.26 -53.88
C ILE A 194 13.40 -2.56 -54.52
N ILE A 195 13.42 -3.66 -53.75
CA ILE A 195 13.86 -4.97 -54.23
C ILE A 195 12.91 -5.49 -55.32
N SER A 196 11.59 -5.35 -55.14
CA SER A 196 10.60 -5.76 -56.14
C SER A 196 10.81 -5.00 -57.46
N ASP A 197 10.99 -3.67 -57.43
CA ASP A 197 11.24 -2.90 -58.67
C ASP A 197 12.56 -3.29 -59.35
N SER A 198 13.61 -3.54 -58.59
CA SER A 198 14.89 -4.01 -59.13
C SER A 198 14.74 -5.37 -59.81
N PHE A 199 14.09 -6.33 -59.13
CA PHE A 199 13.86 -7.67 -59.66
C PHE A 199 12.92 -7.70 -60.86
N ARG A 200 12.01 -6.74 -61.04
CA ARG A 200 11.21 -6.67 -62.28
C ARG A 200 12.08 -6.55 -63.53
N LYS A 201 13.29 -5.99 -63.40
CA LYS A 201 14.25 -5.83 -64.49
C LYS A 201 15.29 -6.95 -64.51
N SER A 202 15.83 -7.33 -63.35
CA SER A 202 16.95 -8.27 -63.25
C SER A 202 16.55 -9.75 -63.08
N ALA A 203 15.44 -10.02 -62.39
CA ALA A 203 14.97 -11.37 -62.07
C ALA A 203 13.44 -11.44 -61.90
N PRO A 204 12.65 -11.34 -62.99
CA PRO A 204 11.18 -11.25 -62.92
C PRO A 204 10.48 -12.35 -62.12
N PRO A 205 10.93 -13.62 -62.13
CA PRO A 205 10.33 -14.65 -61.27
C PRO A 205 10.44 -14.36 -59.77
N LEU A 206 11.52 -13.71 -59.33
CA LEU A 206 11.72 -13.34 -57.91
C LEU A 206 10.87 -12.14 -57.51
N ALA A 207 10.67 -11.18 -58.42
CA ALA A 207 9.72 -10.08 -58.21
C ALA A 207 8.30 -10.62 -57.98
N TYR A 208 7.89 -11.63 -58.74
CA TYR A 208 6.59 -12.26 -58.57
C TYR A 208 6.45 -12.97 -57.21
N GLU A 209 7.49 -13.67 -56.74
CA GLU A 209 7.50 -14.32 -55.41
C GLU A 209 7.36 -13.28 -54.27
N ILE A 210 8.08 -12.14 -54.35
CA ILE A 210 7.93 -11.02 -53.40
C ILE A 210 6.53 -10.44 -53.42
N ASP A 211 5.99 -10.16 -54.62
CA ASP A 211 4.69 -9.54 -54.78
C ASP A 211 3.56 -10.47 -54.27
N GLN A 212 3.73 -11.79 -54.35
CA GLN A 212 2.81 -12.76 -53.73
C GLN A 212 2.81 -12.66 -52.20
N ILE A 213 3.99 -12.58 -51.58
CA ILE A 213 4.10 -12.41 -50.11
C ILE A 213 3.42 -11.10 -49.68
N ALA A 214 3.69 -10.01 -50.38
CA ALA A 214 3.10 -8.70 -50.08
C ALA A 214 1.57 -8.70 -50.24
N ARG A 215 1.04 -9.33 -51.29
CA ARG A 215 -0.41 -9.45 -51.50
C ARG A 215 -1.10 -10.28 -50.44
N ALA A 216 -0.49 -11.39 -50.02
CA ALA A 216 -1.04 -12.25 -48.97
C ALA A 216 -1.17 -11.50 -47.63
N PHE A 217 -0.24 -10.58 -47.35
CA PHE A 217 -0.34 -9.70 -46.18
C PHE A 217 -1.43 -8.63 -46.32
N GLN A 218 -1.56 -7.98 -47.49
CA GLN A 218 -2.54 -6.91 -47.73
C GLN A 218 -4.00 -7.39 -47.78
N SER A 219 -4.24 -8.67 -48.10
CA SER A 219 -5.59 -9.23 -48.14
C SER A 219 -6.23 -9.41 -46.76
N GLU A 220 -5.47 -9.26 -45.69
CA GLU A 220 -5.90 -9.56 -44.32
C GLU A 220 -5.67 -8.34 -43.39
N GLN A 221 -6.78 -7.69 -43.02
CA GLN A 221 -6.91 -6.60 -42.03
C GLN A 221 -6.39 -5.18 -42.37
N ALA A 222 -7.19 -4.16 -41.99
CA ALA A 222 -6.85 -2.74 -42.10
C ALA A 222 -5.96 -2.23 -40.95
N ASN A 223 -5.93 -2.93 -39.81
CA ASN A 223 -5.08 -2.65 -38.64
C ASN A 223 -4.53 -3.97 -38.08
N PRO A 224 -3.44 -4.50 -38.66
CA PRO A 224 -2.91 -5.79 -38.27
C PRO A 224 -2.35 -5.79 -36.85
N SER A 225 -2.63 -6.85 -36.07
CA SER A 225 -2.02 -7.05 -34.76
C SER A 225 -0.50 -7.26 -34.89
N VAL A 226 0.25 -7.06 -33.80
CA VAL A 226 1.70 -7.26 -33.79
C VAL A 226 2.07 -8.72 -34.11
N GLU A 227 1.30 -9.66 -33.57
CA GLU A 227 1.43 -11.09 -33.88
C GLU A 227 1.18 -11.37 -35.37
N PHE A 228 0.15 -10.76 -35.94
CA PHE A 228 -0.16 -10.90 -37.37
C PHE A 228 1.00 -10.40 -38.24
N CYS A 229 1.52 -9.19 -37.96
CA CYS A 229 2.69 -8.65 -38.64
C CYS A 229 3.91 -9.58 -38.51
N TYR A 230 4.14 -10.17 -37.34
CA TYR A 230 5.23 -11.12 -37.15
C TYR A 230 5.11 -12.35 -38.07
N HIS A 231 3.95 -13.01 -38.06
CA HIS A 231 3.76 -14.27 -38.77
C HIS A 231 3.61 -14.12 -40.28
N HIS A 232 2.93 -13.07 -40.73
CA HIS A 232 2.52 -12.93 -42.14
C HIS A 232 3.40 -11.93 -42.92
N PHE A 233 4.20 -11.11 -42.24
CA PHE A 233 5.09 -10.14 -42.89
C PHE A 233 6.56 -10.46 -42.63
N PHE A 234 7.01 -10.40 -41.37
CA PHE A 234 8.44 -10.51 -41.06
C PHE A 234 9.03 -11.91 -41.37
N ILE A 235 8.34 -12.99 -40.97
CA ILE A 235 8.84 -14.36 -41.22
C ILE A 235 8.95 -14.68 -42.73
N PRO A 236 7.90 -14.46 -43.56
CA PRO A 236 7.98 -14.75 -44.98
C PRO A 236 9.08 -13.94 -45.71
N PHE A 237 9.21 -12.64 -45.41
CA PHE A 237 10.26 -11.83 -46.01
C PHE A 237 11.67 -12.22 -45.56
N ASN A 238 11.84 -12.63 -44.30
CA ASN A 238 13.12 -13.17 -43.84
C ASN A 238 13.50 -14.45 -44.60
N LYS A 239 12.56 -15.39 -44.74
CA LYS A 239 12.78 -16.65 -45.49
C LYS A 239 13.16 -16.38 -46.94
N PHE A 240 12.46 -15.44 -47.59
CA PHE A 240 12.79 -15.01 -48.93
C PHE A 240 14.21 -14.43 -49.01
N ALA A 241 14.53 -13.46 -48.14
CA ALA A 241 15.82 -12.78 -48.15
C ALA A 241 17.00 -13.76 -47.92
N VAL A 242 16.89 -14.63 -46.92
CA VAL A 242 17.92 -15.62 -46.58
C VAL A 242 18.12 -16.65 -47.70
N LYS A 243 17.05 -17.03 -48.41
CA LYS A 243 17.13 -17.98 -49.53
C LYS A 243 17.95 -17.44 -50.70
N TYR A 244 17.89 -16.14 -50.96
CA TYR A 244 18.48 -15.53 -52.15
C TYR A 244 19.72 -14.66 -51.88
N ILE A 245 20.13 -14.46 -50.62
CA ILE A 245 21.30 -13.63 -50.29
C ILE A 245 22.63 -14.17 -50.85
N SER A 246 22.73 -15.47 -51.10
CA SER A 246 23.96 -16.14 -51.55
C SER A 246 24.03 -16.38 -53.07
N THR A 247 23.00 -16.00 -53.84
CA THR A 247 22.87 -16.36 -55.26
C THR A 247 23.65 -15.47 -56.23
N GLY A 248 24.45 -14.53 -55.74
CA GLY A 248 25.29 -13.66 -56.57
C GLY A 248 24.54 -12.58 -57.35
N LEU A 249 23.28 -12.29 -56.97
CA LEU A 249 22.46 -11.24 -57.59
C LEU A 249 23.04 -9.83 -57.33
N PRO A 250 22.85 -8.87 -58.25
CA PRO A 250 23.22 -7.47 -58.06
C PRO A 250 22.62 -6.84 -56.79
N GLU A 251 21.41 -7.27 -56.41
CA GLU A 251 20.64 -6.79 -55.25
C GLU A 251 21.08 -7.43 -53.92
N LYS A 252 22.19 -8.18 -53.88
CA LYS A 252 22.67 -8.89 -52.70
C LYS A 252 22.71 -8.01 -51.43
N ALA A 253 23.17 -6.76 -51.56
CA ALA A 253 23.24 -5.84 -50.42
C ALA A 253 21.85 -5.49 -49.86
N LEU A 254 20.85 -5.33 -50.73
CA LEU A 254 19.46 -5.06 -50.33
C LEU A 254 18.82 -6.29 -49.69
N LEU A 255 19.08 -7.49 -50.23
CA LEU A 255 18.63 -8.75 -49.62
C LEU A 255 19.27 -8.97 -48.24
N GLN A 256 20.54 -8.61 -48.08
CA GLN A 256 21.23 -8.67 -46.79
C GLN A 256 20.59 -7.71 -45.78
N GLU A 257 20.31 -6.48 -46.17
CA GLU A 257 19.64 -5.51 -45.29
C GLU A 257 18.23 -5.97 -44.93
N LEU A 258 17.46 -6.48 -45.90
CA LEU A 258 16.13 -7.06 -45.65
C LEU A 258 16.18 -8.22 -44.64
N ALA A 259 17.18 -9.12 -44.78
CA ALA A 259 17.38 -10.22 -43.85
C ALA A 259 17.72 -9.73 -42.44
N ILE A 260 18.54 -8.68 -42.31
CA ILE A 260 18.90 -8.07 -41.02
C ILE A 260 17.66 -7.44 -40.37
N GLN A 261 16.94 -6.57 -41.09
CA GLN A 261 15.79 -5.85 -40.54
C GLN A 261 14.67 -6.80 -40.08
N THR A 262 14.39 -7.85 -40.86
CA THR A 262 13.38 -8.86 -40.51
C THR A 262 13.83 -9.77 -39.36
N ARG A 263 15.13 -10.08 -39.24
CA ARG A 263 15.69 -10.82 -38.11
C ARG A 263 15.64 -9.99 -36.82
N ASP A 264 15.99 -8.72 -36.90
CA ASP A 264 16.02 -7.83 -35.74
C ASP A 264 14.59 -7.56 -35.24
N ALA A 265 13.62 -7.38 -36.15
CA ALA A 265 12.20 -7.35 -35.81
C ALA A 265 11.74 -8.62 -35.08
N LYS A 266 12.15 -9.81 -35.58
CA LYS A 266 11.89 -11.08 -34.90
C LYS A 266 12.47 -11.10 -33.48
N ALA A 267 13.70 -10.64 -33.30
CA ALA A 267 14.34 -10.60 -31.97
C ALA A 267 13.57 -9.70 -31.00
N VAL A 268 13.09 -8.53 -31.46
CA VAL A 268 12.26 -7.63 -30.65
C VAL A 268 10.94 -8.29 -30.26
N PHE A 269 10.24 -8.94 -31.20
CA PHE A 269 8.98 -9.64 -30.92
C PHE A 269 9.15 -10.78 -29.91
N GLU A 270 10.18 -11.62 -30.10
CA GLU A 270 10.46 -12.71 -29.16
C GLU A 270 10.87 -12.20 -27.78
N GLN A 271 11.63 -11.10 -27.72
CA GLN A 271 11.98 -10.46 -26.45
C GLN A 271 10.74 -9.94 -25.73
N MET A 272 9.83 -9.27 -26.44
CA MET A 272 8.57 -8.79 -25.88
C MET A 272 7.75 -9.93 -25.25
N ILE A 273 7.59 -11.05 -25.98
CA ILE A 273 6.89 -12.23 -25.45
C ILE A 273 7.59 -12.81 -24.22
N ARG A 274 8.93 -12.86 -24.22
CA ARG A 274 9.70 -13.36 -23.07
C ARG A 274 9.49 -12.49 -21.82
N GLU A 275 9.58 -11.18 -21.95
CA GLU A 275 9.35 -10.25 -20.83
C GLU A 275 7.90 -10.34 -20.32
N ASN A 276 6.92 -10.41 -21.24
CA ASN A 276 5.51 -10.57 -20.87
C ASN A 276 5.23 -11.91 -20.14
N ARG A 277 5.92 -13.00 -20.52
CA ARG A 277 5.84 -14.27 -19.77
C ARG A 277 6.49 -14.17 -18.40
N ARG A 278 7.63 -13.51 -18.31
CA ARG A 278 8.32 -13.27 -17.04
C ARG A 278 7.45 -12.47 -16.08
N LEU A 279 6.69 -11.49 -16.59
CA LEU A 279 5.74 -10.72 -15.79
C LEU A 279 4.71 -11.63 -15.08
N SER A 280 4.19 -12.64 -15.76
CA SER A 280 3.30 -13.64 -15.14
C SER A 280 3.98 -14.37 -13.98
N GLU A 281 5.23 -14.83 -14.18
CA GLU A 281 5.99 -15.52 -13.13
C GLU A 281 6.26 -14.61 -11.93
N ASP A 282 6.63 -13.36 -12.19
CA ASP A 282 6.87 -12.35 -11.14
C ASP A 282 5.61 -12.11 -10.31
N PHE A 283 4.44 -11.95 -10.95
CA PHE A 283 3.16 -11.77 -10.24
C PHE A 283 2.74 -13.02 -9.47
N LYS A 284 2.96 -14.22 -10.02
CA LYS A 284 2.71 -15.48 -9.32
C LYS A 284 3.61 -15.65 -8.10
N ASN A 285 4.90 -15.32 -8.24
CA ASN A 285 5.85 -15.32 -7.12
C ASN A 285 5.44 -14.31 -6.06
N LYS A 286 4.98 -13.13 -6.48
CA LYS A 286 4.49 -12.10 -5.58
C LYS A 286 3.25 -12.56 -4.82
N TYR A 287 2.28 -13.16 -5.51
CA TYR A 287 1.09 -13.75 -4.89
C TYR A 287 1.45 -14.74 -3.78
N ASN A 288 2.35 -15.67 -4.09
CA ASN A 288 2.83 -16.67 -3.14
C ASN A 288 3.57 -16.07 -1.95
N SER A 289 4.34 -14.99 -2.18
CA SER A 289 5.09 -14.32 -1.11
C SER A 289 4.22 -13.45 -0.20
N VAL A 290 3.14 -12.86 -0.73
CA VAL A 290 2.24 -11.95 -0.02
C VAL A 290 1.18 -12.69 0.78
N LYS A 291 0.70 -13.84 0.27
CA LYS A 291 -0.29 -14.68 0.95
C LYS A 291 0.02 -14.96 2.44
N PRO A 292 1.22 -15.44 2.83
CA PRO A 292 1.52 -15.68 4.23
C PRO A 292 1.57 -14.39 5.07
N VAL A 293 1.87 -13.23 4.46
CA VAL A 293 1.86 -11.94 5.16
C VAL A 293 0.44 -11.52 5.52
N ILE A 294 -0.53 -11.80 4.63
CA ILE A 294 -1.97 -11.56 4.87
C ILE A 294 -2.48 -12.47 5.98
N GLU A 295 -2.16 -13.77 5.91
CA GLU A 295 -2.54 -14.76 6.94
C GLU A 295 -1.93 -14.42 8.32
N ASP A 296 -0.66 -13.98 8.35
CA ASP A 296 -0.01 -13.50 9.57
C ASP A 296 -0.66 -12.23 10.12
N LEU A 297 -1.09 -11.29 9.25
CA LEU A 297 -1.80 -10.08 9.67
C LEU A 297 -3.09 -10.46 10.40
N GLU A 298 -3.91 -11.34 9.82
CA GLU A 298 -5.15 -11.82 10.45
C GLU A 298 -4.87 -12.49 11.80
N LYS A 299 -3.86 -13.36 11.84
CA LYS A 299 -3.46 -14.06 13.06
C LYS A 299 -3.03 -13.10 14.17
N HIS A 300 -2.21 -12.10 13.85
CA HIS A 300 -1.72 -11.13 14.83
C HIS A 300 -2.78 -10.10 15.23
N ALA A 301 -3.69 -9.76 14.32
CA ALA A 301 -4.79 -8.84 14.57
C ALA A 301 -5.97 -9.50 15.28
N LYS A 302 -6.02 -10.83 15.38
CA LYS A 302 -7.19 -11.56 15.88
C LYS A 302 -7.77 -11.00 17.18
N ARG A 303 -6.94 -10.77 18.20
CA ARG A 303 -7.41 -10.24 19.50
C ARG A 303 -8.04 -8.85 19.36
N LEU A 304 -7.42 -7.96 18.58
CA LEU A 304 -7.96 -6.64 18.29
C LEU A 304 -9.32 -6.74 17.58
N LEU A 305 -9.39 -7.63 16.57
CA LEU A 305 -10.58 -7.78 15.76
C LEU A 305 -11.72 -8.39 16.58
N ASP A 306 -11.47 -9.43 17.38
CA ASP A 306 -12.50 -10.07 18.20
C ASP A 306 -13.11 -9.09 19.23
N ASP A 307 -12.32 -8.13 19.74
CA ASP A 307 -12.76 -7.17 20.75
C ASP A 307 -13.44 -5.91 20.18
N PHE A 308 -13.18 -5.57 18.91
CA PHE A 308 -13.58 -4.28 18.32
C PHE A 308 -14.20 -4.37 16.89
N SER A 309 -14.53 -5.57 16.38
CA SER A 309 -15.11 -5.78 15.02
C SER A 309 -16.62 -5.95 14.97
#